data_AF-A0A3S0CY20-F1
#
_entry.id   AF-A0A3S0CY20-F1
#
_cell.length_a   1.000
_cell.length_b   1.000
_cell.length_c   1.000
_cell.angle_alpha   90.00
_cell.angle_beta   90.00
_cell.angle_gamma   90.00
#
_symmetry.space_group_name_H-M   'P 1'
#
loop_
_entity.id
_entity.type
_entity.pdbx_description
1 polymer ?
#
loop_
_entity_poly.entity_id
_entity_poly.type
_entity_poly.pdbx_seq_one_letter_code
_entity_poly.pdbx_strand_id
1 'polypeptide(L)'
;MKTGKVIIGANYGDEGKGLFTDYFASQAPEDSLVIRFNGGAQAGHTVVSPDGRRHVFSHFGSGTLLGVPTFLSKFFIVNPLIFVKEYAELAQVSETPPEITIDPNAFLTTPFDMFINQTIEKQRAGKRHGSCGLGINETVTRSLRSPQYRLKSCDVLNSTGLRRRLHELKDSWFKDRLIELKLDPMEEGIQKFVNNTDRIIEEYIKDTQTLIDLATISDRIPPVRQVLFEGAQGLMLDEDRIDQFPHVTRSKTGLTNVLHLAPQFGIEKLCVTYVSRTYLTRHGAGPLEGESDWTLPDSTNIPNQFQGTLRFAPLSLPALEQNIEYDLHRAKNTELDISADLAMTCADQVPVPDTRRMFLTLKHVSFGPTRSSVCQALSSSMR
;
A
#
# COMPACT_ATOMS: atom_id res chain seq x y z
N MET A 1 -24.25 -9.21 11.78
CA MET A 1 -22.90 -8.83 12.22
C MET A 1 -22.10 -8.35 11.02
N LYS A 2 -21.36 -7.26 11.18
CA LYS A 2 -20.44 -6.75 10.16
C LYS A 2 -19.15 -7.56 10.22
N THR A 3 -18.71 -8.08 9.07
CA THR A 3 -17.49 -8.90 8.98
C THR A 3 -16.43 -8.12 8.23
N GLY A 4 -15.23 -8.04 8.80
CA GLY A 4 -14.05 -7.52 8.12
C GLY A 4 -13.28 -8.65 7.45
N LYS A 5 -13.05 -8.59 6.15
CA LYS A 5 -12.07 -9.44 5.48
C LYS A 5 -10.76 -8.67 5.40
N VAL A 6 -9.66 -9.28 5.79
CA VAL A 6 -8.35 -8.61 5.89
C VAL A 6 -7.39 -9.28 4.93
N ILE A 7 -6.79 -8.54 4.01
CA ILE A 7 -5.89 -9.06 3.00
C ILE A 7 -4.48 -8.53 3.28
N ILE A 8 -3.57 -9.40 3.71
CA ILE A 8 -2.21 -9.04 4.14
C ILE A 8 -1.19 -9.82 3.31
N GLY A 9 -0.11 -9.18 2.90
CA GLY A 9 0.99 -9.82 2.17
C GLY A 9 1.90 -10.50 3.19
N ALA A 10 2.12 -11.81 3.06
CA ALA A 10 2.80 -12.58 4.09
C ALA A 10 4.34 -12.42 4.07
N ASN A 11 4.90 -11.82 3.02
CA ASN A 11 6.34 -11.74 2.77
C ASN A 11 6.79 -10.30 2.49
N TYR A 12 7.51 -10.06 1.40
CA TYR A 12 8.16 -8.78 1.07
C TYR A 12 7.30 -7.86 0.19
N GLY A 13 6.03 -8.16 -0.06
CA GLY A 13 5.19 -7.41 -1.01
C GLY A 13 4.98 -8.13 -2.34
N ASP A 14 4.19 -7.48 -3.20
CA ASP A 14 3.81 -7.96 -4.54
C ASP A 14 3.15 -9.34 -4.62
N GLU A 15 2.55 -9.82 -3.53
CA GLU A 15 1.98 -11.17 -3.47
C GLU A 15 0.63 -11.32 -4.20
N GLY A 16 0.13 -10.27 -4.86
CA GLY A 16 -1.17 -10.29 -5.52
C GLY A 16 -2.35 -10.02 -4.56
N LYS A 17 -2.14 -9.20 -3.53
CA LYS A 17 -3.21 -8.77 -2.62
C LYS A 17 -4.39 -8.13 -3.34
N GLY A 18 -4.12 -7.27 -4.32
CA GLY A 18 -5.16 -6.61 -5.13
C GLY A 18 -6.08 -7.58 -5.83
N LEU A 19 -5.54 -8.71 -6.33
CA LEU A 19 -6.34 -9.78 -6.92
C LEU A 19 -7.35 -10.37 -5.92
N PHE A 20 -6.92 -10.63 -4.67
CA PHE A 20 -7.82 -11.15 -3.64
C PHE A 20 -8.82 -10.10 -3.14
N THR A 21 -8.43 -8.82 -3.10
CA THR A 21 -9.38 -7.75 -2.81
C THR A 21 -10.44 -7.61 -3.91
N ASP A 22 -10.06 -7.59 -5.20
CA ASP A 22 -11.01 -7.60 -6.33
C ASP A 22 -11.93 -8.82 -6.28
N TYR A 23 -11.35 -10.00 -6.02
CA TYR A 23 -12.11 -11.24 -5.88
C TYR A 23 -13.14 -11.17 -4.74
N PHE A 24 -12.75 -10.74 -3.52
CA PHE A 24 -13.68 -10.65 -2.40
C PHE A 24 -14.71 -9.52 -2.58
N ALA A 25 -14.33 -8.42 -3.22
CA ALA A 25 -15.24 -7.34 -3.60
C ALA A 25 -16.33 -7.83 -4.56
N SER A 26 -15.97 -8.67 -5.53
CA SER A 26 -16.93 -9.21 -6.51
C SER A 26 -18.04 -10.09 -5.94
N GLN A 27 -17.89 -10.55 -4.68
CA GLN A 27 -18.92 -11.37 -4.01
C GLN A 27 -20.13 -10.56 -3.54
N ALA A 28 -19.95 -9.28 -3.26
CA ALA A 28 -21.01 -8.37 -2.80
C ALA A 28 -20.66 -6.90 -3.09
N PRO A 29 -20.52 -6.50 -4.37
CA PRO A 29 -19.99 -5.18 -4.73
C PRO A 29 -20.82 -4.02 -4.14
N GLU A 30 -22.15 -4.11 -4.21
CA GLU A 30 -23.08 -3.09 -3.71
C GLU A 30 -23.14 -2.98 -2.17
N ASP A 31 -22.53 -3.91 -1.43
CA ASP A 31 -22.56 -3.97 0.04
C ASP A 31 -21.13 -4.11 0.62
N SER A 32 -20.15 -3.66 -0.16
CA SER A 32 -18.72 -3.69 0.16
C SER A 32 -18.12 -2.30 0.30
N LEU A 33 -17.08 -2.19 1.13
CA LEU A 33 -16.18 -1.04 1.20
C LEU A 33 -14.75 -1.53 1.27
N VAL A 34 -13.84 -0.96 0.48
CA VAL A 34 -12.41 -1.21 0.62
C VAL A 34 -11.78 -0.18 1.55
N ILE A 35 -11.10 -0.62 2.61
CA ILE A 35 -10.33 0.22 3.53
C ILE A 35 -8.84 0.02 3.25
N ARG A 36 -8.15 1.09 2.88
CA ARG A 36 -6.68 1.14 2.85
C ARG A 36 -6.19 1.52 4.24
N PHE A 37 -5.61 0.56 4.96
CA PHE A 37 -5.31 0.69 6.39
C PHE A 37 -3.85 1.03 6.72
N ASN A 38 -2.97 1.06 5.73
CA ASN A 38 -1.55 1.34 5.93
C ASN A 38 -0.89 1.88 4.66
N GLY A 39 0.36 2.29 4.80
CA GLY A 39 1.18 2.74 3.70
C GLY A 39 0.68 4.04 3.09
N GLY A 40 0.67 4.10 1.77
CA GLY A 40 0.38 5.29 0.98
C GLY A 40 0.36 4.93 -0.50
N ALA A 41 0.61 5.92 -1.35
CA ALA A 41 0.60 5.80 -2.80
C ALA A 41 1.70 4.89 -3.40
N GLN A 42 2.57 4.29 -2.56
CA GLN A 42 3.63 3.36 -2.99
C GLN A 42 3.14 1.92 -3.17
N ALA A 43 1.89 1.62 -2.85
CA ALA A 43 1.29 0.37 -3.27
C ALA A 43 1.10 0.36 -4.80
N GLY A 44 1.26 -0.81 -5.42
CA GLY A 44 1.02 -1.02 -6.84
C GLY A 44 0.19 -2.28 -7.05
N HIS A 45 -1.06 -2.26 -6.61
CA HIS A 45 -1.92 -3.44 -6.69
C HIS A 45 -2.52 -3.56 -8.08
N THR A 46 -1.98 -4.48 -8.88
CA THR A 46 -2.50 -4.71 -10.22
C THR A 46 -3.72 -5.60 -10.19
N VAL A 47 -4.78 -5.17 -10.86
CA VAL A 47 -5.95 -5.98 -11.16
C VAL A 47 -6.14 -6.00 -12.67
N VAL A 48 -6.45 -7.19 -13.19
CA VAL A 48 -6.96 -7.38 -14.54
C VAL A 48 -8.36 -7.98 -14.41
N SER A 49 -9.36 -7.23 -14.83
CA SER A 49 -10.75 -7.70 -14.83
C SER A 49 -10.96 -8.77 -15.92
N PRO A 50 -12.00 -9.61 -15.81
CA PRO A 50 -12.30 -10.66 -16.79
C PRO A 50 -12.55 -10.14 -18.22
N ASP A 51 -12.99 -8.90 -18.37
CA ASP A 51 -13.19 -8.21 -19.66
C ASP A 51 -11.91 -7.54 -20.20
N GLY A 52 -10.77 -7.67 -19.51
CA GLY A 52 -9.46 -7.22 -19.97
C GLY A 52 -9.05 -5.82 -19.53
N ARG A 53 -9.89 -5.07 -18.80
CA ARG A 53 -9.44 -3.81 -18.20
C ARG A 53 -8.35 -4.09 -17.17
N ARG A 54 -7.31 -3.25 -17.18
CA ARG A 54 -6.17 -3.38 -16.29
C ARG A 54 -5.90 -2.05 -15.62
N HIS A 55 -5.72 -2.08 -14.30
CA HIS A 55 -5.32 -0.91 -13.53
C HIS A 55 -4.32 -1.29 -12.43
N VAL A 56 -3.45 -0.34 -12.05
CA VAL A 56 -2.47 -0.49 -10.97
C VAL A 56 -2.82 0.49 -9.86
N PHE A 57 -3.51 -0.02 -8.85
CA PHE A 57 -4.05 0.78 -7.76
C PHE A 57 -2.97 1.25 -6.78
N SER A 58 -2.99 2.55 -6.48
CA SER A 58 -2.06 3.23 -5.56
C SER A 58 -2.80 3.77 -4.33
N HIS A 59 -3.73 4.72 -4.51
CA HIS A 59 -4.68 5.23 -3.51
C HIS A 59 -5.97 4.43 -3.50
N PHE A 60 -6.55 4.16 -4.66
CA PHE A 60 -7.85 3.50 -4.74
C PHE A 60 -7.75 2.03 -4.32
N GLY A 61 -8.87 1.47 -3.87
CA GLY A 61 -8.97 0.07 -3.53
C GLY A 61 -9.10 -0.79 -4.78
N SER A 62 -8.61 -2.02 -4.73
CA SER A 62 -8.66 -2.93 -5.88
C SER A 62 -10.07 -3.34 -6.31
N GLY A 63 -11.11 -2.99 -5.53
CA GLY A 63 -12.51 -3.16 -5.89
C GLY A 63 -13.11 -2.02 -6.74
N THR A 64 -12.37 -0.94 -7.03
CA THR A 64 -12.93 0.23 -7.71
C THR A 64 -13.44 -0.06 -9.12
N LEU A 65 -12.84 -0.99 -9.87
CA LEU A 65 -13.38 -1.40 -11.19
C LEU A 65 -14.74 -2.11 -11.12
N LEU A 66 -15.16 -2.53 -9.91
CA LEU A 66 -16.47 -3.10 -9.61
C LEU A 66 -17.44 -2.05 -9.03
N GLY A 67 -17.06 -0.78 -9.00
CA GLY A 67 -17.85 0.30 -8.37
C GLY A 67 -17.76 0.32 -6.84
N VAL A 68 -16.91 -0.50 -6.22
CA VAL A 68 -16.79 -0.53 -4.75
C VAL A 68 -16.05 0.71 -4.25
N PRO A 69 -16.63 1.46 -3.29
CA PRO A 69 -16.01 2.67 -2.75
C PRO A 69 -14.74 2.35 -1.95
N THR A 70 -13.85 3.33 -1.88
CA THR A 70 -12.61 3.25 -1.08
C THR A 70 -12.65 4.19 0.12
N PHE A 71 -12.14 3.75 1.26
CA PHE A 71 -11.86 4.58 2.42
C PHE A 71 -10.38 4.56 2.77
N LEU A 72 -9.73 5.72 2.75
CA LEU A 72 -8.34 5.89 3.21
C LEU A 72 -8.36 6.18 4.70
N SER A 73 -7.89 5.24 5.51
CA SER A 73 -7.85 5.42 6.97
C SER A 73 -6.85 6.49 7.40
N LYS A 74 -6.93 6.94 8.66
CA LYS A 74 -5.92 7.83 9.27
C LYS A 74 -4.48 7.32 9.22
N PHE A 75 -4.29 6.03 9.00
CA PHE A 75 -2.97 5.40 8.92
C PHE A 75 -2.43 5.34 7.48
N PHE A 76 -3.25 5.70 6.49
CA PHE A 76 -2.83 5.88 5.12
C PHE A 76 -2.15 7.25 4.95
N ILE A 77 -1.13 7.30 4.10
CA ILE A 77 -0.39 8.52 3.75
C ILE A 77 -0.87 8.99 2.37
N VAL A 78 -1.62 10.09 2.37
CA VAL A 78 -2.23 10.68 1.18
C VAL A 78 -1.20 11.50 0.42
N ASN A 79 -1.21 11.40 -0.91
CA ASN A 79 -0.34 12.14 -1.80
C ASN A 79 -1.23 12.75 -2.89
N PRO A 80 -1.54 14.06 -2.81
CA PRO A 80 -2.47 14.70 -3.74
C PRO A 80 -2.10 14.57 -5.22
N LEU A 81 -0.80 14.66 -5.55
CA LEU A 81 -0.33 14.59 -6.93
C LEU A 81 -0.63 13.22 -7.55
N ILE A 82 -0.34 12.15 -6.79
CA ILE A 82 -0.57 10.78 -7.26
C ILE A 82 -2.06 10.45 -7.26
N PHE A 83 -2.81 10.95 -6.28
CA PHE A 83 -4.27 10.79 -6.22
C PHE A 83 -4.96 11.34 -7.48
N VAL A 84 -4.67 12.60 -7.84
CA VAL A 84 -5.31 13.25 -9.00
C VAL A 84 -4.98 12.51 -10.29
N LYS A 85 -3.72 12.06 -10.43
CA LYS A 85 -3.28 11.27 -11.57
C LYS A 85 -4.02 9.93 -11.66
N GLU A 86 -4.07 9.18 -10.57
CA GLU A 86 -4.74 7.87 -10.54
C GLU A 86 -6.25 8.01 -10.78
N TYR A 87 -6.90 9.03 -10.22
CA TYR A 87 -8.32 9.30 -10.49
C TYR A 87 -8.55 9.53 -11.98
N ALA A 88 -7.72 10.34 -12.64
CA ALA A 88 -7.85 10.61 -14.07
C ALA A 88 -7.66 9.35 -14.93
N GLU A 89 -6.77 8.44 -14.52
CA GLU A 89 -6.59 7.14 -15.16
C GLU A 89 -7.81 6.23 -14.93
N LEU A 90 -8.33 6.17 -13.70
CA LEU A 90 -9.50 5.37 -13.36
C LEU A 90 -10.77 5.85 -14.05
N ALA A 91 -10.97 7.16 -14.18
CA ALA A 91 -12.11 7.73 -14.87
C ALA A 91 -12.20 7.31 -16.35
N GLN A 92 -11.10 6.83 -16.96
CA GLN A 92 -11.09 6.32 -18.33
C GLN A 92 -11.44 4.83 -18.43
N VAL A 93 -11.28 4.06 -17.35
CA VAL A 93 -11.43 2.59 -17.37
C VAL A 93 -12.59 2.08 -16.50
N SER A 94 -13.04 2.87 -15.53
CA SER A 94 -14.18 2.57 -14.68
C SER A 94 -15.49 2.93 -15.39
N GLU A 95 -16.52 2.11 -15.17
CA GLU A 95 -17.87 2.36 -15.70
C GLU A 95 -18.60 3.45 -14.90
N THR A 96 -18.25 3.61 -13.64
CA THR A 96 -18.77 4.62 -12.72
C THR A 96 -17.65 5.51 -12.21
N PRO A 97 -17.94 6.77 -11.84
CA PRO A 97 -16.97 7.64 -11.17
C PRO A 97 -16.41 6.95 -9.91
N PRO A 98 -15.08 6.87 -9.74
CA PRO A 98 -14.49 6.31 -8.52
C PRO A 98 -14.94 7.07 -7.28
N GLU A 99 -15.47 6.35 -6.29
CA GLU A 99 -15.86 6.92 -5.00
C GLU A 99 -14.78 6.69 -3.94
N ILE A 100 -14.39 7.77 -3.25
CA ILE A 100 -13.36 7.71 -2.23
C ILE A 100 -13.62 8.68 -1.07
N THR A 101 -13.43 8.17 0.14
CA THR A 101 -13.47 8.93 1.38
C THR A 101 -12.10 8.88 2.05
N ILE A 102 -11.66 10.00 2.62
CA ILE A 102 -10.35 10.15 3.23
C ILE A 102 -10.55 10.59 4.68
N ASP A 103 -10.01 9.82 5.62
CA ASP A 103 -9.99 10.18 7.03
C ASP A 103 -9.27 11.52 7.23
N PRO A 104 -9.87 12.51 7.94
CA PRO A 104 -9.30 13.84 8.15
C PRO A 104 -7.93 13.84 8.86
N ASN A 105 -7.55 12.74 9.51
CA ASN A 105 -6.29 12.61 10.23
C ASN A 105 -5.16 11.92 9.45
N ALA A 106 -5.43 11.42 8.25
CA ALA A 106 -4.42 10.83 7.37
C ALA A 106 -3.31 11.84 7.08
N PHE A 107 -2.03 11.44 7.12
CA PHE A 107 -0.93 12.37 6.83
C PHE A 107 -0.90 12.73 5.34
N LEU A 108 -0.51 13.98 5.05
CA LEU A 108 -0.29 14.46 3.69
C LEU A 108 1.20 14.45 3.35
N THR A 109 1.56 13.78 2.26
CA THR A 109 2.86 13.90 1.60
C THR A 109 2.95 15.22 0.84
N THR A 110 4.05 15.93 1.02
CA THR A 110 4.36 17.18 0.32
C THR A 110 5.43 16.99 -0.76
N PRO A 111 5.57 17.94 -1.69
CA PRO A 111 6.67 17.92 -2.66
C PRO A 111 8.06 17.91 -2.01
N PHE A 112 8.20 18.51 -0.81
CA PHE A 112 9.44 18.50 -0.03
C PHE A 112 9.84 17.09 0.40
N ASP A 113 8.88 16.29 0.87
CA ASP A 113 9.12 14.91 1.32
C ASP A 113 9.55 14.03 0.15
N MET A 114 8.88 14.18 -1.00
CA MET A 114 9.24 13.46 -2.23
C MET A 114 10.64 13.86 -2.71
N PHE A 115 10.94 15.16 -2.75
CA PHE A 115 12.24 15.66 -3.19
C PHE A 115 13.37 15.17 -2.30
N ILE A 116 13.26 15.32 -0.98
CA ILE A 116 14.27 14.82 -0.03
C ILE A 116 14.49 13.32 -0.22
N ASN A 117 13.40 12.54 -0.31
CA ASN A 117 13.52 11.09 -0.48
C ASN A 117 14.26 10.71 -1.77
N GLN A 118 13.92 11.35 -2.90
CA GLN A 118 14.56 11.09 -4.19
C GLN A 118 16.04 11.50 -4.19
N THR A 119 16.39 12.62 -3.53
CA THR A 119 17.78 13.10 -3.41
C THR A 119 18.63 12.13 -2.60
N ILE A 120 18.15 11.66 -1.43
CA ILE A 120 18.87 10.68 -0.60
C ILE A 120 19.13 9.39 -1.40
N GLU A 121 18.13 8.86 -2.11
CA GLU A 121 18.30 7.62 -2.86
C GLU A 121 19.26 7.78 -4.06
N LYS A 122 19.30 8.96 -4.68
CA LYS A 122 20.30 9.26 -5.72
C LYS A 122 21.71 9.26 -5.16
N GLN A 123 21.95 9.92 -4.02
CA GLN A 123 23.27 9.99 -3.39
C GLN A 123 23.77 8.64 -2.87
N ARG A 124 22.87 7.73 -2.49
CA ARG A 124 23.24 6.38 -2.04
C ARG A 124 23.81 5.48 -3.15
N ALA A 125 23.64 5.82 -4.43
CA ALA A 125 24.13 5.04 -5.57
C ALA A 125 23.88 3.52 -5.42
N GLY A 126 24.93 2.70 -5.28
CA GLY A 126 24.83 1.24 -5.10
C GLY A 126 24.34 0.76 -3.72
N LYS A 127 24.12 1.67 -2.75
CA LYS A 127 23.63 1.39 -1.38
C LYS A 127 22.21 1.91 -1.14
N ARG A 128 21.39 1.99 -2.20
CA ARG A 128 19.99 2.43 -2.13
C ARG A 128 19.18 1.56 -1.19
N HIS A 129 18.21 2.16 -0.51
CA HIS A 129 17.29 1.39 0.33
C HIS A 129 16.11 0.82 -0.47
N GLY A 130 15.91 1.29 -1.71
CA GLY A 130 14.85 0.81 -2.61
C GLY A 130 13.54 1.58 -2.44
N SER A 131 13.60 2.87 -2.08
CA SER A 131 12.38 3.69 -1.98
C SER A 131 11.71 3.85 -3.34
N CYS A 132 10.38 3.89 -3.35
CA CYS A 132 9.59 4.21 -4.54
C CYS A 132 9.67 5.69 -4.95
N GLY A 133 10.38 6.53 -4.18
CA GLY A 133 10.55 7.96 -4.46
C GLY A 133 9.32 8.83 -4.15
N LEU A 134 8.35 8.29 -3.41
CA LEU A 134 7.08 8.93 -3.08
C LEU A 134 7.05 9.59 -1.70
N GLY A 135 8.20 9.69 -1.02
CA GLY A 135 8.33 10.48 0.21
C GLY A 135 7.74 9.85 1.47
N ILE A 136 7.34 8.57 1.46
CA ILE A 136 6.64 7.91 2.59
C ILE A 136 7.41 8.03 3.91
N ASN A 137 8.69 7.68 3.91
CA ASN A 137 9.54 7.81 5.10
C ASN A 137 9.61 9.28 5.57
N GLU A 138 9.87 10.21 4.66
CA GLU A 138 10.03 11.63 5.00
C GLU A 138 8.71 12.26 5.49
N THR A 139 7.56 11.88 4.92
CA THR A 139 6.24 12.29 5.40
C THR A 139 6.01 11.85 6.84
N VAL A 140 6.34 10.59 7.17
CA VAL A 140 6.23 10.09 8.54
C VAL A 140 7.22 10.79 9.47
N THR A 141 8.49 10.92 9.07
CA THR A 141 9.53 11.61 9.85
C THR A 141 9.11 13.05 10.17
N ARG A 142 8.68 13.82 9.16
CA ARG A 142 8.19 15.18 9.33
C ARG A 142 6.99 15.25 10.26
N SER A 143 6.00 14.38 10.05
CA SER A 143 4.73 14.39 10.79
C SER A 143 4.87 13.98 12.25
N LEU A 144 5.85 13.14 12.57
CA LEU A 144 6.15 12.72 13.94
C LEU A 144 7.13 13.66 14.64
N ARG A 145 7.92 14.46 13.92
CA ARG A 145 8.91 15.39 14.50
C ARG A 145 8.30 16.40 15.45
N SER A 146 7.24 17.09 15.01
CA SER A 146 6.55 18.11 15.79
C SER A 146 5.17 18.39 15.20
N PRO A 147 4.14 18.72 16.02
CA PRO A 147 2.83 19.15 15.52
C PRO A 147 2.89 20.30 14.51
N GLN A 148 3.88 21.19 14.62
CA GLN A 148 4.02 22.34 13.71
C GLN A 148 4.26 21.90 12.25
N TYR A 149 5.00 20.80 12.04
CA TYR A 149 5.33 20.28 10.70
C TYR A 149 4.31 19.28 10.15
N ARG A 150 3.34 18.87 10.97
CA ARG A 150 2.39 17.82 10.65
C ARG A 150 1.24 18.35 9.80
N LEU A 151 1.20 17.92 8.53
CA LEU A 151 0.07 18.14 7.64
C LEU A 151 -0.80 16.88 7.56
N LYS A 152 -2.10 17.07 7.68
CA LYS A 152 -3.13 16.05 7.62
C LYS A 152 -4.10 16.34 6.48
N SER A 153 -4.83 15.34 6.01
CA SER A 153 -5.79 15.47 4.91
C SER A 153 -6.81 16.59 5.15
N CYS A 154 -7.27 16.84 6.39
CA CYS A 154 -8.19 17.96 6.65
C CYS A 154 -7.59 19.35 6.39
N ASP A 155 -6.26 19.51 6.37
CA ASP A 155 -5.61 20.78 6.05
C ASP A 155 -5.91 21.24 4.61
N VAL A 156 -6.27 20.34 3.69
CA VAL A 156 -6.62 20.70 2.30
C VAL A 156 -7.88 21.58 2.24
N LEU A 157 -8.79 21.44 3.21
CA LEU A 157 -10.05 22.19 3.26
C LEU A 157 -9.83 23.70 3.44
N ASN A 158 -8.62 24.13 3.85
CA ASN A 158 -8.23 25.54 3.94
C ASN A 158 -6.99 25.79 3.08
N SER A 159 -7.19 26.01 1.78
CA SER A 159 -6.09 26.23 0.81
C SER A 159 -5.17 27.40 1.18
N THR A 160 -5.70 28.51 1.72
CA THR A 160 -4.90 29.65 2.19
C THR A 160 -4.02 29.26 3.38
N GLY A 161 -4.58 28.53 4.35
CA GLY A 161 -3.84 28.00 5.49
C GLY A 161 -2.77 27.01 5.07
N LEU A 162 -3.11 26.07 4.18
CA LEU A 162 -2.19 25.08 3.64
C LEU A 162 -1.02 25.74 2.91
N ARG A 163 -1.27 26.74 2.05
CA ARG A 163 -0.23 27.51 1.35
C ARG A 163 0.75 28.12 2.34
N ARG A 164 0.26 28.82 3.37
CA ARG A 164 1.11 29.40 4.42
C ARG A 164 1.97 28.32 5.10
N ARG A 165 1.37 27.20 5.50
CA ARG A 165 2.09 26.10 6.14
C ARG A 165 3.15 25.46 5.23
N LEU A 166 2.93 25.39 3.91
CA LEU A 166 3.93 24.91 2.96
C LEU A 166 5.14 25.85 2.86
N HIS A 167 4.93 27.17 2.89
CA HIS A 167 6.04 28.12 2.99
C HIS A 167 6.78 28.00 4.32
N GLU A 168 6.08 27.82 5.44
CA GLU A 168 6.71 27.56 6.74
C GLU A 168 7.56 26.27 6.71
N LEU A 169 7.07 25.20 6.07
CA LEU A 169 7.84 23.97 5.88
C LEU A 169 9.09 24.18 5.03
N LYS A 170 8.99 24.96 3.92
CA LYS A 170 10.15 25.36 3.10
C LYS A 170 11.21 26.08 3.92
N ASP A 171 10.78 27.01 4.78
CA ASP A 171 11.70 27.89 5.50
C ASP A 171 12.26 27.32 6.80
N SER A 172 11.66 26.25 7.31
CA SER A 172 12.10 25.56 8.53
C SER A 172 12.45 24.09 8.26
N TRP A 173 11.48 23.19 8.34
CA TRP A 173 11.67 21.73 8.24
C TRP A 173 12.56 21.32 7.07
N PHE A 174 12.32 21.86 5.87
CA PHE A 174 13.10 21.50 4.69
C PHE A 174 14.59 21.83 4.87
N LYS A 175 14.91 23.06 5.30
CA LYS A 175 16.30 23.49 5.55
C LYS A 175 16.95 22.65 6.66
N ASP A 176 16.25 22.47 7.78
CA ASP A 176 16.75 21.68 8.91
C ASP A 176 17.03 20.22 8.50
N ARG A 177 16.14 19.65 7.69
CA ARG A 177 16.24 18.27 7.22
C ARG A 177 17.37 18.09 6.22
N LEU A 178 17.64 19.06 5.33
CA LEU A 178 18.82 19.04 4.47
C LEU A 178 20.12 19.02 5.29
N ILE A 179 20.20 19.85 6.34
CA ILE A 179 21.37 19.89 7.24
C ILE A 179 21.53 18.56 7.99
N GLU A 180 20.45 18.03 8.56
CA GLU A 180 20.46 16.74 9.28
C GLU A 180 20.99 15.60 8.40
N LEU A 181 20.58 15.60 7.13
CA LEU A 181 20.98 14.61 6.14
C LEU A 181 22.33 14.90 5.46
N LYS A 182 22.99 16.00 5.83
CA LYS A 182 24.26 16.47 5.24
C LYS A 182 24.17 16.65 3.72
N LEU A 183 23.03 17.10 3.23
CA LEU A 183 22.81 17.45 1.83
C LEU A 183 23.32 18.88 1.59
N ASP A 184 24.20 19.06 0.60
CA ASP A 184 24.76 20.37 0.28
C ASP A 184 23.66 21.26 -0.33
N PRO A 185 23.24 22.36 0.34
CA PRO A 185 22.22 23.23 -0.22
C PRO A 185 22.64 23.87 -1.54
N MET A 186 23.94 23.95 -1.85
CA MET A 186 24.47 24.50 -3.11
C MET A 186 24.45 23.49 -4.27
N GLU A 187 24.09 22.22 -4.02
CA GLU A 187 23.93 21.22 -5.07
C GLU A 187 22.91 21.71 -6.12
N GLU A 188 23.24 21.59 -7.41
CA GLU A 188 22.43 22.12 -8.52
C GLU A 188 20.97 21.67 -8.45
N GLY A 189 20.72 20.39 -8.14
CA GLY A 189 19.38 19.83 -8.01
C GLY A 189 18.56 20.47 -6.88
N ILE A 190 19.20 20.78 -5.76
CA ILE A 190 18.57 21.43 -4.59
C ILE A 190 18.30 22.89 -4.90
N GLN A 191 19.27 23.61 -5.45
CA GLN A 191 19.08 25.01 -5.89
C GLN A 191 17.94 25.13 -6.90
N LYS A 192 17.89 24.23 -7.89
CA LYS A 192 16.79 24.21 -8.87
C LYS A 192 15.44 23.99 -8.21
N PHE A 193 15.34 23.07 -7.24
CA PHE A 193 14.09 22.84 -6.51
C PHE A 193 13.67 24.07 -5.67
N VAL A 194 14.61 24.67 -4.93
CA VAL A 194 14.37 25.88 -4.13
C VAL A 194 13.90 27.05 -5.00
N ASN A 195 14.55 27.28 -6.13
CA ASN A 195 14.20 28.36 -7.07
C ASN A 195 12.83 28.18 -7.72
N ASN A 196 12.31 26.95 -7.80
CA ASN A 196 10.99 26.66 -8.36
C ASN A 196 9.91 26.41 -7.29
N THR A 197 10.25 26.53 -6.00
CA THR A 197 9.37 26.09 -4.91
C THR A 197 8.03 26.80 -4.90
N ASP A 198 7.98 28.10 -5.18
CA ASP A 198 6.70 28.84 -5.10
C ASP A 198 5.72 28.37 -6.18
N ARG A 199 6.22 28.09 -7.39
CA ARG A 199 5.43 27.45 -8.45
C ARG A 199 4.99 26.04 -8.06
N ILE A 200 5.88 25.25 -7.47
CA ILE A 200 5.57 23.89 -7.00
C ILE A 200 4.47 23.92 -5.94
N ILE A 201 4.51 24.89 -5.02
CA ILE A 201 3.47 25.08 -4.02
C ILE A 201 2.14 25.42 -4.69
N GLU A 202 2.09 26.34 -5.66
CA GLU A 202 0.84 26.67 -6.33
C GLU A 202 0.24 25.50 -7.12
N GLU A 203 1.05 24.71 -7.83
CA GLU A 203 0.56 23.49 -8.49
C GLU A 203 0.06 22.46 -7.47
N TYR A 204 0.77 22.28 -6.35
CA TYR A 204 0.31 21.41 -5.27
C TYR A 204 -1.03 21.86 -4.68
N ILE A 205 -1.23 23.18 -4.52
CA ILE A 205 -2.52 23.71 -4.06
C ILE A 205 -3.64 23.38 -5.06
N LYS A 206 -3.40 23.50 -6.37
CA LYS A 206 -4.38 23.08 -7.39
C LYS A 206 -4.71 21.59 -7.27
N ASP A 207 -3.71 20.73 -7.15
CA ASP A 207 -3.91 19.29 -6.97
C ASP A 207 -4.74 18.99 -5.71
N THR A 208 -4.52 19.72 -4.61
CA THR A 208 -5.35 19.56 -3.40
C THR A 208 -6.77 20.06 -3.56
N GLN A 209 -7.01 21.09 -4.37
CA GLN A 209 -8.36 21.56 -4.70
C GLN A 209 -9.09 20.51 -5.55
N THR A 210 -8.41 19.97 -6.58
CA THR A 210 -8.96 18.87 -7.37
C THR A 210 -9.24 17.64 -6.51
N LEU A 211 -8.39 17.31 -5.54
CA LEU A 211 -8.66 16.24 -4.59
C LEU A 211 -9.96 16.48 -3.79
N ILE A 212 -10.23 17.72 -3.35
CA ILE A 212 -11.47 18.06 -2.61
C ILE A 212 -12.70 17.89 -3.50
N ASP A 213 -12.59 18.23 -4.78
CA ASP A 213 -13.70 18.08 -5.73
C ASP A 213 -14.03 16.61 -6.02
N LEU A 214 -13.05 15.71 -5.82
CA LEU A 214 -13.15 14.28 -6.19
C LEU A 214 -13.26 13.33 -4.99
N ALA A 215 -13.05 13.80 -3.76
CA ALA A 215 -13.02 12.97 -2.56
C ALA A 215 -13.83 13.58 -1.41
N THR A 216 -14.41 12.72 -0.58
CA THR A 216 -15.05 13.13 0.68
C THR A 216 -14.04 13.11 1.81
N ILE A 217 -13.94 14.19 2.61
CA ILE A 217 -13.15 14.18 3.85
C ILE A 217 -14.06 13.84 5.03
N SER A 218 -13.90 12.63 5.60
CA SER A 218 -14.72 12.16 6.73
C SER A 218 -14.04 11.00 7.46
N ASP A 219 -14.26 10.88 8.77
CA ASP A 219 -13.89 9.71 9.58
C ASP A 219 -15.00 8.65 9.64
N ARG A 220 -16.11 8.87 8.94
CA ARG A 220 -17.25 7.95 8.87
C ARG A 220 -17.15 7.10 7.61
N ILE A 221 -17.60 5.85 7.73
CA ILE A 221 -17.78 4.93 6.62
C ILE A 221 -19.27 4.70 6.33
N PRO A 222 -19.65 4.40 5.07
CA PRO A 222 -21.02 4.04 4.74
C PRO A 222 -21.50 2.78 5.50
N PRO A 223 -22.83 2.62 5.70
CA PRO A 223 -23.39 1.44 6.33
C PRO A 223 -23.37 0.25 5.37
N VAL A 224 -22.24 -0.47 5.33
CA VAL A 224 -22.05 -1.70 4.54
C VAL A 224 -21.92 -2.93 5.44
N ARG A 225 -22.27 -4.12 4.93
CA ARG A 225 -22.09 -5.40 5.63
C ARG A 225 -20.68 -5.96 5.50
N GLN A 226 -20.03 -5.75 4.35
CA GLN A 226 -18.69 -6.27 4.07
C GLN A 226 -17.66 -5.14 4.05
N VAL A 227 -16.61 -5.27 4.87
CA VAL A 227 -15.47 -4.37 4.86
C VAL A 227 -14.23 -5.15 4.46
N LEU A 228 -13.51 -4.66 3.46
CA LEU A 228 -12.29 -5.26 2.93
C LEU A 228 -11.10 -4.42 3.34
N PHE A 229 -10.31 -4.87 4.31
CA PHE A 229 -9.04 -4.23 4.67
C PHE A 229 -7.96 -4.68 3.69
N GLU A 230 -7.54 -3.78 2.81
CA GLU A 230 -6.53 -4.04 1.79
C GLU A 230 -5.17 -3.51 2.24
N GLY A 231 -4.26 -4.43 2.57
CA GLY A 231 -2.92 -4.10 3.06
C GLY A 231 -1.96 -3.72 1.94
N ALA A 232 -1.10 -2.74 2.16
CA ALA A 232 0.02 -2.40 1.29
C ALA A 232 1.32 -3.05 1.79
N GLN A 233 2.22 -3.41 0.87
CA GLN A 233 3.48 -4.13 1.15
C GLN A 233 3.22 -5.50 1.82
N GLY A 234 4.23 -6.12 2.45
CA GLY A 234 4.09 -7.39 3.16
C GLY A 234 4.74 -7.35 4.54
N LEU A 235 4.47 -8.37 5.36
CA LEU A 235 4.89 -8.47 6.77
C LEU A 235 6.40 -8.33 6.99
N MET A 236 7.23 -8.72 6.02
CA MET A 236 8.69 -8.58 6.11
C MET A 236 9.17 -7.14 5.89
N LEU A 237 8.29 -6.24 5.47
CA LEU A 237 8.57 -4.81 5.34
C LEU A 237 7.92 -3.98 6.46
N ASP A 238 7.29 -4.61 7.46
CA ASP A 238 6.66 -3.92 8.59
C ASP A 238 7.69 -3.11 9.39
N GLU A 239 7.32 -1.91 9.84
CA GLU A 239 8.24 -1.05 10.60
C GLU A 239 8.72 -1.65 11.93
N ASP A 240 7.99 -2.63 12.49
CA ASP A 240 8.40 -3.34 13.72
C ASP A 240 9.40 -4.47 13.48
N ARG A 241 9.72 -4.80 12.21
CA ARG A 241 10.73 -5.80 11.87
C ARG A 241 12.14 -5.25 12.04
N ILE A 242 12.61 -5.25 13.29
CA ILE A 242 13.96 -4.78 13.66
C ILE A 242 15.05 -5.56 12.91
N ASP A 243 14.83 -6.86 12.67
CA ASP A 243 15.72 -7.75 11.93
C ASP A 243 15.85 -7.39 10.44
N GLN A 244 14.88 -6.66 9.88
CA GLN A 244 14.88 -6.21 8.47
C GLN A 244 15.30 -4.75 8.31
N PHE A 245 15.44 -3.99 9.40
CA PHE A 245 15.86 -2.59 9.35
C PHE A 245 17.27 -2.45 8.74
N PRO A 246 17.55 -1.44 7.89
CA PRO A 246 16.72 -0.29 7.50
C PRO A 246 15.84 -0.53 6.26
N HIS A 247 15.72 -1.77 5.79
CA HIS A 247 15.05 -2.13 4.54
C HIS A 247 13.55 -2.46 4.75
N VAL A 248 12.86 -1.61 5.50
CA VAL A 248 11.44 -1.71 5.85
C VAL A 248 10.69 -0.43 5.43
N THR A 249 9.36 -0.50 5.35
CA THR A 249 8.52 0.70 5.19
C THR A 249 8.20 1.31 6.55
N ARG A 250 7.96 2.63 6.60
CA ARG A 250 7.47 3.32 7.82
C ARG A 250 5.97 3.15 7.97
N SER A 251 5.52 1.90 8.12
CA SER A 251 4.12 1.56 8.27
C SER A 251 3.92 0.18 8.89
N LYS A 252 2.77 -0.02 9.56
CA LYS A 252 2.30 -1.33 10.03
C LYS A 252 1.62 -2.08 8.89
N THR A 253 2.24 -3.13 8.37
CA THR A 253 1.75 -3.85 7.18
C THR A 253 0.80 -5.00 7.52
N GLY A 254 0.76 -5.40 8.79
CA GLY A 254 -0.11 -6.47 9.29
C GLY A 254 -1.31 -5.98 10.12
N LEU A 255 -1.70 -6.78 11.12
CA LEU A 255 -2.96 -6.60 11.86
C LEU A 255 -3.03 -5.36 12.77
N THR A 256 -1.91 -4.77 13.19
CA THR A 256 -1.89 -3.67 14.19
C THR A 256 -2.91 -2.56 13.91
N ASN A 257 -2.92 -2.02 12.68
CA ASN A 257 -3.84 -0.93 12.33
C ASN A 257 -5.28 -1.42 12.17
N VAL A 258 -5.47 -2.66 11.68
CA VAL A 258 -6.80 -3.27 11.49
C VAL A 258 -7.49 -3.50 12.82
N LEU A 259 -6.76 -4.01 13.82
CA LEU A 259 -7.26 -4.20 15.19
C LEU A 259 -7.69 -2.88 15.84
N HIS A 260 -7.02 -1.77 15.49
CA HIS A 260 -7.42 -0.43 15.94
C HIS A 260 -8.69 0.08 15.22
N LEU A 261 -8.83 -0.18 13.92
CA LEU A 261 -9.93 0.33 13.09
C LEU A 261 -11.23 -0.49 13.23
N ALA A 262 -11.14 -1.82 13.37
CA ALA A 262 -12.30 -2.70 13.34
C ALA A 262 -13.38 -2.36 14.39
N PRO A 263 -13.04 -2.14 15.68
CA PRO A 263 -14.04 -1.73 16.67
C PRO A 263 -14.67 -0.37 16.39
N GLN A 264 -13.91 0.59 15.81
CA GLN A 264 -14.43 1.92 15.45
C GLN A 264 -15.53 1.85 14.40
N PHE A 265 -15.53 0.78 13.60
CA PHE A 265 -16.46 0.55 12.51
C PHE A 265 -17.52 -0.51 12.81
N GLY A 266 -17.61 -0.96 14.08
CA GLY A 266 -18.58 -1.96 14.53
C GLY A 266 -18.33 -3.35 13.94
N ILE A 267 -17.06 -3.68 13.68
CA ILE A 267 -16.65 -5.00 13.18
C ILE A 267 -16.21 -5.83 14.37
N GLU A 268 -16.91 -6.94 14.59
CA GLU A 268 -16.65 -7.87 15.70
C GLU A 268 -15.88 -9.12 15.24
N LYS A 269 -15.95 -9.42 13.93
CA LYS A 269 -15.31 -10.58 13.31
C LYS A 269 -14.36 -10.18 12.19
N LEU A 270 -13.13 -10.69 12.23
CA LEU A 270 -12.14 -10.57 11.17
C LEU A 270 -11.82 -11.92 10.53
N CYS A 271 -11.96 -12.00 9.22
CA CYS A 271 -11.49 -13.11 8.41
C CYS A 271 -10.21 -12.67 7.68
N VAL A 272 -9.06 -13.06 8.22
CA VAL A 272 -7.75 -12.68 7.67
C VAL A 272 -7.34 -13.67 6.59
N THR A 273 -6.87 -13.15 5.46
CA THR A 273 -6.29 -13.89 4.35
C THR A 273 -4.86 -13.38 4.15
N TYR A 274 -3.90 -14.21 4.53
CA TYR A 274 -2.50 -13.96 4.24
C TYR A 274 -2.22 -14.41 2.80
N VAL A 275 -1.60 -13.55 2.00
CA VAL A 275 -1.34 -13.79 0.58
C VAL A 275 0.15 -14.00 0.37
N SER A 276 0.52 -15.08 -0.30
CA SER A 276 1.88 -15.36 -0.74
C SER A 276 1.90 -15.74 -2.22
N ARG A 277 2.96 -15.38 -2.94
CA ARG A 277 3.32 -16.09 -4.18
C ARG A 277 3.84 -17.48 -3.84
N THR A 278 3.85 -18.38 -4.82
CA THR A 278 4.51 -19.71 -4.72
C THR A 278 6.05 -19.63 -4.64
N TYR A 279 6.61 -18.43 -4.75
CA TYR A 279 8.01 -18.07 -4.62
C TYR A 279 8.12 -16.70 -3.95
N LEU A 280 9.31 -16.31 -3.51
CA LEU A 280 9.56 -14.99 -2.93
C LEU A 280 10.04 -14.01 -4.00
N THR A 281 9.64 -12.76 -3.86
CA THR A 281 10.12 -11.63 -4.64
C THR A 281 10.58 -10.51 -3.74
N ARG A 282 11.66 -9.83 -4.08
CA ARG A 282 12.10 -8.63 -3.36
C ARG A 282 12.60 -7.56 -4.33
N HIS A 283 12.05 -6.35 -4.19
CA HIS A 283 12.57 -5.15 -4.85
C HIS A 283 13.74 -4.54 -4.06
N GLY A 284 14.63 -3.86 -4.78
CA GLY A 284 15.71 -3.08 -4.18
C GLY A 284 16.74 -3.90 -3.41
N ALA A 285 17.57 -3.22 -2.63
CA ALA A 285 18.64 -3.82 -1.84
C ALA A 285 18.11 -4.49 -0.56
N GLY A 286 18.98 -5.25 0.11
CA GLY A 286 18.70 -5.97 1.36
C GLY A 286 18.76 -7.49 1.19
N PRO A 287 18.85 -8.24 2.29
CA PRO A 287 19.07 -9.69 2.23
C PRO A 287 17.84 -10.43 1.67
N LEU A 288 18.03 -11.34 0.73
CA LEU A 288 16.99 -12.29 0.32
C LEU A 288 17.55 -13.69 0.55
N GLU A 289 17.06 -14.37 1.59
CA GLU A 289 17.54 -15.71 1.91
C GLU A 289 17.16 -16.69 0.80
N GLY A 290 18.13 -17.47 0.34
CA GLY A 290 17.94 -18.42 -0.76
C GLY A 290 17.76 -17.75 -2.13
N GLU A 291 18.28 -16.54 -2.33
CA GLU A 291 18.25 -15.84 -3.62
C GLU A 291 18.71 -16.77 -4.77
N SER A 292 17.92 -16.82 -5.83
CA SER A 292 18.12 -17.69 -6.99
C SER A 292 18.20 -16.89 -8.29
N ASP A 293 18.87 -17.45 -9.29
CA ASP A 293 18.99 -16.86 -10.63
C ASP A 293 17.72 -17.05 -11.48
N TRP A 294 16.54 -17.19 -10.84
CA TRP A 294 15.29 -17.41 -11.55
C TRP A 294 14.88 -16.17 -12.34
N THR A 295 14.35 -16.39 -13.54
CA THR A 295 13.70 -15.35 -14.36
C THR A 295 12.28 -15.79 -14.62
N LEU A 296 11.33 -15.23 -13.86
CA LEU A 296 9.90 -15.51 -13.99
C LEU A 296 9.19 -14.32 -14.62
N PRO A 297 8.14 -14.53 -15.43
CA PRO A 297 7.42 -13.45 -16.07
C PRO A 297 6.63 -12.62 -15.05
N ASP A 298 6.86 -11.30 -15.02
CA ASP A 298 6.08 -10.33 -14.26
C ASP A 298 5.83 -9.09 -15.13
N SER A 299 4.56 -8.86 -15.51
CA SER A 299 4.15 -7.77 -16.38
C SER A 299 3.91 -6.45 -15.65
N THR A 300 3.94 -6.47 -14.32
CA THR A 300 3.71 -5.30 -13.47
C THR A 300 5.01 -4.72 -12.95
N ASN A 301 5.93 -5.58 -12.49
CA ASN A 301 7.16 -5.18 -11.84
C ASN A 301 8.30 -4.95 -12.85
N ILE A 302 8.06 -4.04 -13.80
CA ILE A 302 9.05 -3.65 -14.80
C ILE A 302 10.15 -2.81 -14.13
N PRO A 303 11.44 -3.09 -14.39
CA PRO A 303 12.54 -2.38 -13.75
C PRO A 303 12.46 -0.86 -13.94
N ASN A 304 12.74 -0.12 -12.87
CA ASN A 304 12.88 1.33 -12.93
C ASN A 304 14.12 1.82 -12.18
N GLN A 305 14.48 3.08 -12.39
CA GLN A 305 15.71 3.68 -11.86
C GLN A 305 15.80 3.71 -10.33
N PHE A 306 14.71 3.50 -9.59
CA PHE A 306 14.69 3.53 -8.13
C PHE A 306 14.59 2.13 -7.51
N GLN A 307 13.74 1.25 -8.05
CA GLN A 307 13.49 -0.09 -7.51
C GLN A 307 14.43 -1.19 -8.05
N GLY A 308 15.06 -0.98 -9.21
CA GLY A 308 15.93 -1.98 -9.84
C GLY A 308 15.16 -3.15 -10.46
N THR A 309 15.81 -4.31 -10.59
CA THR A 309 15.20 -5.56 -11.07
C THR A 309 14.65 -6.39 -9.91
N LEU A 310 13.56 -7.11 -10.15
CA LEU A 310 12.98 -8.03 -9.17
C LEU A 310 13.94 -9.20 -8.89
N ARG A 311 14.19 -9.48 -7.61
CA ARG A 311 14.99 -10.64 -7.16
C ARG A 311 14.08 -11.76 -6.69
N PHE A 312 14.47 -13.01 -6.89
CA PHE A 312 13.65 -14.20 -6.64
C PHE A 312 14.31 -15.15 -5.64
N ALA A 313 13.50 -15.88 -4.89
CA ALA A 313 13.95 -17.00 -4.07
C ALA A 313 12.85 -18.06 -3.93
N PRO A 314 13.17 -19.34 -3.64
CA PRO A 314 12.18 -20.34 -3.28
C PRO A 314 11.40 -19.93 -2.01
N LEU A 315 10.12 -20.30 -1.95
CA LEU A 315 9.31 -20.08 -0.75
C LEU A 315 9.69 -21.10 0.34
N SER A 316 10.02 -20.60 1.53
CA SER A 316 10.17 -21.42 2.74
C SER A 316 8.85 -21.43 3.51
N LEU A 317 8.18 -22.59 3.58
CA LEU A 317 6.92 -22.73 4.34
C LEU A 317 7.09 -22.48 5.84
N PRO A 318 8.16 -22.96 6.52
CA PRO A 318 8.38 -22.63 7.92
C PRO A 318 8.57 -21.12 8.17
N ALA A 319 9.29 -20.43 7.29
CA ALA A 319 9.46 -18.97 7.42
C ALA A 319 8.14 -18.22 7.18
N LEU A 320 7.34 -18.67 6.21
CA LEU A 320 6.00 -18.14 5.96
C LEU A 320 5.09 -18.31 7.18
N GLU A 321 5.08 -19.50 7.78
CA GLU A 321 4.31 -19.79 9.01
C GLU A 321 4.74 -18.87 10.15
N GLN A 322 6.04 -18.75 10.41
CA GLN A 322 6.58 -17.86 11.44
C GLN A 322 6.18 -16.39 11.21
N ASN A 323 6.17 -15.92 9.96
CA ASN A 323 5.75 -14.56 9.62
C ASN A 323 4.28 -14.33 9.99
N ILE A 324 3.41 -15.29 9.66
CA ILE A 324 1.98 -15.25 9.93
C ILE A 324 1.72 -15.32 11.44
N GLU A 325 2.37 -16.24 12.15
CA GLU A 325 2.25 -16.38 13.60
C GLU A 325 2.66 -15.11 14.34
N TYR A 326 3.74 -14.45 13.90
CA TYR A 326 4.18 -13.18 14.46
C TYR A 326 3.10 -12.10 14.35
N ASP A 327 2.42 -11.99 13.20
CA ASP A 327 1.36 -11.00 13.02
C ASP A 327 0.10 -11.35 13.81
N LEU A 328 -0.31 -12.63 13.79
CA LEU A 328 -1.43 -13.12 14.61
C LEU A 328 -1.20 -12.92 16.11
N HIS A 329 0.05 -12.95 16.57
CA HIS A 329 0.38 -12.66 17.97
C HIS A 329 -0.09 -11.27 18.42
N ARG A 330 -0.14 -10.28 17.50
CA ARG A 330 -0.63 -8.92 17.80
C ARG A 330 -2.10 -8.92 18.23
N ALA A 331 -2.85 -9.96 17.87
CA ALA A 331 -4.26 -10.09 18.16
C ALA A 331 -4.58 -10.94 19.42
N LYS A 332 -3.58 -11.46 20.15
CA LYS A 332 -3.83 -12.33 21.32
C LYS A 332 -4.69 -11.72 22.43
N ASN A 333 -4.69 -10.39 22.55
CA ASN A 333 -5.38 -9.66 23.63
C ASN A 333 -6.57 -8.84 23.13
N THR A 334 -7.14 -9.16 21.97
CA THR A 334 -8.35 -8.50 21.46
C THR A 334 -9.61 -9.33 21.72
N GLU A 335 -10.75 -8.66 21.82
CA GLU A 335 -12.08 -9.29 21.93
C GLU A 335 -12.68 -9.67 20.56
N LEU A 336 -11.97 -9.37 19.46
CA LEU A 336 -12.43 -9.69 18.10
C LEU A 336 -12.37 -11.20 17.83
N ASP A 337 -13.41 -11.74 17.18
CA ASP A 337 -13.38 -13.09 16.61
C ASP A 337 -12.51 -13.08 15.35
N ILE A 338 -11.35 -13.75 15.39
CA ILE A 338 -10.39 -13.75 14.27
C ILE A 338 -10.17 -15.16 13.75
N SER A 339 -10.43 -15.35 12.47
CA SER A 339 -9.99 -16.53 11.72
C SER A 339 -8.92 -16.14 10.70
N ALA A 340 -8.00 -17.06 10.39
CA ALA A 340 -6.94 -16.84 9.41
C ALA A 340 -6.94 -17.95 8.35
N ASP A 341 -6.79 -17.56 7.09
CA ASP A 341 -6.63 -18.41 5.92
C ASP A 341 -5.35 -18.00 5.16
N LEU A 342 -4.78 -18.94 4.40
CA LEU A 342 -3.67 -18.69 3.47
C LEU A 342 -4.18 -18.71 2.02
N ALA A 343 -3.70 -17.76 1.23
CA ALA A 343 -3.96 -17.65 -0.19
C ALA A 343 -2.67 -17.64 -1.01
N MET A 344 -2.64 -18.42 -2.09
CA MET A 344 -1.46 -18.55 -2.95
C MET A 344 -1.70 -17.96 -4.34
N THR A 345 -0.76 -17.16 -4.85
CA THR A 345 -0.77 -16.61 -6.21
C THR A 345 0.37 -17.16 -7.06
N CYS A 346 0.30 -16.94 -8.37
CA CYS A 346 1.30 -17.41 -9.33
C CYS A 346 1.48 -18.94 -9.30
N ALA A 347 0.40 -19.69 -9.06
CA ALA A 347 0.45 -21.15 -9.04
C ALA A 347 0.64 -21.78 -10.44
N ASP A 348 0.45 -20.98 -11.50
CA ASP A 348 0.81 -21.28 -12.88
C ASP A 348 2.31 -21.16 -13.18
N GLN A 349 3.05 -20.43 -12.33
CA GLN A 349 4.47 -20.12 -12.52
C GLN A 349 5.41 -21.03 -11.71
N VAL A 350 4.87 -22.04 -11.02
CA VAL A 350 5.64 -22.93 -10.15
C VAL A 350 6.66 -23.73 -10.99
N PRO A 351 7.97 -23.61 -10.72
CA PRO A 351 8.98 -24.30 -11.52
C PRO A 351 9.05 -25.82 -11.26
N VAL A 352 8.39 -26.34 -10.22
CA VAL A 352 8.40 -27.77 -9.83
C VAL A 352 6.98 -28.37 -9.81
N PRO A 353 6.68 -29.43 -10.59
CA PRO A 353 5.34 -29.99 -10.70
C PRO A 353 4.74 -30.54 -9.39
N ASP A 354 5.56 -31.13 -8.50
CA ASP A 354 5.07 -31.77 -7.27
C ASP A 354 4.52 -30.76 -6.25
N THR A 355 5.10 -29.55 -6.19
CA THR A 355 4.57 -28.46 -5.36
C THR A 355 3.21 -27.95 -5.83
N ARG A 356 2.86 -28.12 -7.10
CA ARG A 356 1.56 -27.65 -7.63
C ARG A 356 0.38 -28.40 -7.01
N ARG A 357 0.54 -29.70 -6.69
CA ARG A 357 -0.50 -30.49 -6.03
C ARG A 357 -0.73 -30.08 -4.57
N MET A 358 0.31 -29.60 -3.89
CA MET A 358 0.21 -29.15 -2.50
C MET A 358 -0.66 -27.90 -2.37
N PHE A 359 -0.65 -27.00 -3.36
CA PHE A 359 -1.47 -25.79 -3.29
C PHE A 359 -2.95 -26.06 -3.57
N LEU A 360 -3.31 -27.11 -4.30
CA LEU A 360 -4.70 -27.44 -4.63
C LEU A 360 -5.58 -27.78 -3.41
N THR A 361 -4.98 -28.05 -2.25
CA THR A 361 -5.71 -28.28 -0.99
C THR A 361 -6.07 -26.99 -0.28
N LEU A 362 -5.53 -25.84 -0.71
CA LEU A 362 -5.82 -24.54 -0.11
C LEU A 362 -7.16 -24.00 -0.61
N LYS A 363 -7.86 -23.32 0.29
CA LYS A 363 -9.15 -22.67 0.02
C LYS A 363 -9.06 -21.60 -1.07
N HIS A 364 -7.92 -20.91 -1.16
CA HIS A 364 -7.71 -19.77 -2.04
C HIS A 364 -6.40 -19.92 -2.84
N VAL A 365 -6.52 -20.17 -4.15
CA VAL A 365 -5.35 -20.27 -5.05
C VAL A 365 -5.65 -19.57 -6.36
N SER A 366 -4.70 -18.81 -6.88
CA SER A 366 -4.77 -18.25 -8.22
C SER A 366 -3.75 -18.88 -9.17
N PHE A 367 -4.24 -19.32 -10.34
CA PHE A 367 -3.45 -19.80 -11.48
C PHE A 367 -3.28 -18.74 -12.58
N GLY A 368 -3.44 -17.47 -12.23
CA GLY A 368 -3.33 -16.38 -13.19
C GLY A 368 -3.59 -14.99 -12.60
N PRO A 369 -3.57 -13.95 -13.44
CA PRO A 369 -3.61 -12.56 -12.99
C PRO A 369 -5.03 -12.00 -12.80
N THR A 370 -6.07 -12.74 -13.18
CA THR A 370 -7.46 -12.28 -13.17
C THR A 370 -8.25 -12.92 -12.02
N ARG A 371 -9.31 -12.28 -11.53
CA ARG A 371 -10.19 -12.89 -10.52
C ARG A 371 -10.82 -14.21 -10.98
N SER A 372 -11.01 -14.42 -12.29
CA SER A 372 -11.46 -15.71 -12.85
C SER A 372 -10.44 -16.83 -12.71
N SER A 373 -9.17 -16.49 -12.46
CA SER A 373 -8.09 -17.44 -12.21
C SER A 373 -8.03 -17.90 -10.75
N VAL A 374 -8.78 -17.25 -9.86
CA VAL A 374 -8.90 -17.64 -8.45
C VAL A 374 -9.83 -18.85 -8.36
N CYS A 375 -9.26 -20.02 -8.13
CA CYS A 375 -10.01 -21.20 -7.78
C CYS A 375 -10.37 -21.14 -6.29
N GLN A 376 -11.65 -21.32 -5.98
CA GLN A 376 -12.01 -21.92 -4.70
C GLN A 376 -11.79 -23.43 -4.84
N ALA A 377 -11.09 -24.04 -3.89
CA ALA A 377 -11.35 -25.45 -3.66
C ALA A 377 -12.87 -25.58 -3.44
N LEU A 378 -13.57 -26.31 -4.32
CA LEU A 378 -14.94 -26.72 -4.07
C LEU A 378 -14.98 -27.20 -2.63
N SER A 379 -15.92 -26.68 -1.85
CA SER A 379 -16.22 -27.20 -0.53
C SER A 379 -16.15 -28.73 -0.58
N SER A 380 -15.13 -29.31 0.03
CA SER A 380 -15.12 -30.73 0.35
C SER A 380 -16.09 -30.93 1.52
N SER A 381 -17.36 -30.60 1.28
CA SER A 381 -18.45 -31.38 1.83
C SER A 381 -18.36 -32.76 1.17
N MET A 382 -18.12 -33.78 1.99
CA MET A 382 -18.00 -35.23 1.71
C MET A 382 -16.57 -35.80 1.69
N ARG A 383 -15.97 -35.92 2.88
CA ARG A 383 -15.69 -37.17 3.62
C ARG A 383 -14.50 -37.03 4.56
#